data_AF-A0A7K2Q5D4-F1
#
_entry.id   AF-A0A7K2Q5D4-F1
#
_cell.length_a   1.000
_cell.length_b   1.000
_cell.length_c   1.000
_cell.angle_alpha   90.00
_cell.angle_beta   90.00
_cell.angle_gamma   90.00
#
_symmetry.space_group_name_H-M   'P 1'
#
loop_
_entity.id
_entity.type
_entity.pdbx_description
1 polymer ?
#
loop_
_entity_poly.entity_id
_entity_poly.type
_entity_poly.pdbx_seq_one_letter_code
_entity_poly.pdbx_strand_id
1 'polypeptide(L)' 'VRVHAAVAGIPPGERCLLVVVGKDGRRTTAGSWVVGSQNGEGKGASLDGSAAVDPANVKEVLVENESGTRFVSVPMPV' A
#
# COMPACT_ATOMS: atom_id res chain seq x y z
N VAL A 1 8.03 8.31 -7.22
CA VAL A 1 6.56 8.28 -7.50
C VAL A 1 5.74 8.81 -6.33
N ARG A 2 4.56 9.36 -6.63
CA ARG A 2 3.47 9.59 -5.66
C ARG A 2 2.44 8.48 -5.80
N VAL A 3 1.86 8.04 -4.69
CA VAL A 3 0.82 7.01 -4.67
C VAL A 3 -0.34 7.53 -3.85
N HIS A 4 -1.53 7.50 -4.44
CA HIS A 4 -2.78 7.72 -3.73
C HIS A 4 -3.53 6.39 -3.69
N ALA A 5 -3.90 5.94 -2.50
CA ALA A 5 -4.57 4.65 -2.31
C ALA A 5 -5.78 4.80 -1.39
N ALA A 6 -6.94 4.38 -1.88
CA ALA A 6 -8.12 4.13 -1.06
C ALA A 6 -8.20 2.63 -0.76
N VAL A 7 -8.02 2.24 0.50
CA VAL A 7 -7.92 0.85 0.94
C VAL A 7 -9.03 0.54 1.92
N ALA A 8 -9.81 -0.50 1.68
CA ALA A 8 -10.96 -0.90 2.50
C ALA A 8 -10.98 -2.41 2.73
N GLY A 9 -11.77 -2.87 3.71
CA GLY A 9 -12.03 -4.29 3.95
C GLY A 9 -10.93 -5.07 4.66
N ILE A 10 -9.91 -4.40 5.22
CA ILE A 10 -8.90 -5.03 6.08
C ILE A 10 -9.41 -5.05 7.54
N PRO A 11 -9.15 -6.12 8.33
CA PRO A 11 -9.56 -6.17 9.74
C PRO A 11 -9.03 -5.00 10.58
N PRO A 12 -9.84 -4.43 11.50
CA PRO A 12 -9.37 -3.43 12.45
C PRO A 12 -8.19 -3.89 13.29
N GLY A 13 -7.28 -2.94 13.58
CA GLY A 13 -6.06 -3.19 14.36
C GLY A 13 -4.88 -3.71 13.55
N GLU A 14 -5.09 -4.05 12.27
CA GLU A 14 -4.00 -4.48 11.39
C GLU A 14 -3.02 -3.34 11.11
N ARG A 15 -1.73 -3.61 11.23
CA ARG A 15 -0.65 -2.68 10.87
C ARG A 15 -0.27 -2.91 9.41
N CYS A 16 -0.74 -2.01 8.54
CA CYS A 16 -0.59 -2.13 7.10
C CYS A 16 0.50 -1.22 6.54
N LEU A 17 1.07 -1.66 5.43
CA LEU A 17 2.09 -0.99 4.64
C LEU A 17 1.60 -0.84 3.20
N LEU A 18 1.77 0.36 2.64
CA LEU A 18 1.65 0.62 1.22
C LEU A 18 3.03 0.50 0.60
N VAL A 19 3.24 -0.46 -0.29
CA VAL A 19 4.58 -0.80 -0.80
C VAL A 19 4.61 -0.64 -2.31
N VAL A 20 5.61 0.07 -2.81
CA VAL A 20 5.92 0.15 -4.25
C VAL A 20 6.99 -0.86 -4.56
N VAL A 21 6.73 -1.71 -5.56
CA VAL A 21 7.69 -2.72 -6.03
C VAL A 21 8.24 -2.28 -7.38
N GLY A 22 9.57 -2.20 -7.47
CA GLY A 22 10.27 -1.93 -8.71
C GLY A 22 10.31 -3.14 -9.64
N LYS A 23 10.55 -2.91 -10.94
CA LYS A 23 10.78 -3.97 -11.94
C LYS A 23 12.04 -4.79 -11.64
N ASP A 24 12.98 -4.25 -10.87
CA ASP A 24 14.16 -4.91 -10.31
C ASP A 24 13.85 -5.79 -9.07
N GLY A 25 12.60 -5.81 -8.61
CA GLY A 25 12.16 -6.53 -7.42
C GLY A 25 12.38 -5.76 -6.11
N ARG A 26 12.98 -4.56 -6.14
CA ARG A 26 13.21 -3.76 -4.94
C ARG A 26 11.90 -3.25 -4.38
N ARG A 27 11.74 -3.33 -3.06
CA ARG A 27 10.51 -2.95 -2.35
C ARG A 27 10.76 -1.67 -1.56
N THR A 28 9.89 -0.68 -1.72
CA THR A 28 9.97 0.60 -1.03
C THR A 28 8.63 0.92 -0.37
N THR A 29 8.62 1.09 0.95
CA THR A 29 7.42 1.51 1.68
C THR A 29 7.10 2.97 1.37
N ALA A 30 5.90 3.20 0.84
CA ALA A 30 5.37 4.53 0.53
C ALA A 30 4.56 5.15 1.68
N GLY A 31 4.06 4.32 2.60
CA GLY A 31 3.34 4.74 3.80
C GLY A 31 2.94 3.54 4.67
N SER A 32 2.51 3.81 5.90
CA SER A 32 2.03 2.80 6.85
C SER A 32 0.88 3.35 7.68
N TRP A 33 -0.05 2.50 8.08
CA TRP A 33 -1.18 2.90 8.94
C TRP A 33 -1.67 1.74 9.79
N VAL A 34 -2.47 2.05 10.81
CA VAL A 34 -3.22 1.07 11.58
C VAL A 34 -4.68 1.17 11.17
N VAL A 35 -5.30 0.05 10.83
CA VAL A 35 -6.72 0.06 10.43
C VAL A 35 -7.60 0.41 11.62
N GLY A 36 -8.40 1.46 11.47
CA GLY A 36 -9.32 1.93 12.52
C GLY A 36 -10.44 0.93 12.82
N SER A 37 -11.06 1.04 13.99
CA SER A 37 -12.14 0.15 14.47
C SER A 37 -13.55 0.75 14.39
N GLN A 38 -13.69 2.01 13.97
CA GLN A 38 -14.97 2.74 13.91
C GLN A 38 -15.20 3.39 12.54
N ASN A 39 -16.43 3.87 12.30
CA ASN A 39 -16.85 4.57 11.08
C ASN A 39 -15.80 5.62 10.65
N GLY A 40 -15.45 5.63 9.36
CA GLY A 40 -14.31 6.39 8.83
C GLY A 40 -13.20 5.44 8.38
N GLU A 41 -12.02 5.55 8.98
CA GLU A 41 -10.82 4.73 8.66
C GLU A 41 -11.05 3.21 8.78
N GLY A 42 -12.00 2.77 9.62
CA GLY A 42 -12.37 1.36 9.76
C GLY A 42 -13.26 0.81 8.64
N LYS A 43 -13.84 1.68 7.79
CA LYS A 43 -14.42 1.26 6.50
C LYS A 43 -13.38 1.28 5.38
N GLY A 44 -12.38 2.14 5.51
CA GLY A 44 -11.21 2.21 4.65
C GLY A 44 -10.37 3.46 4.90
N ALA A 45 -9.08 3.40 4.57
CA ALA A 45 -8.12 4.48 4.68
C ALA A 45 -7.86 5.11 3.31
N SER A 46 -7.78 6.45 3.25
CA SER A 46 -7.24 7.19 2.11
C SER A 46 -5.82 7.62 2.45
N LEU A 47 -4.85 7.16 1.67
CA LEU A 47 -3.43 7.30 1.96
C LEU A 47 -2.72 7.98 0.80
N ASP A 48 -2.04 9.06 1.10
CA ASP A 48 -1.09 9.70 0.20
C ASP A 48 0.33 9.33 0.63
N GLY A 49 1.03 8.63 -0.25
CA GLY A 49 2.37 8.13 -0.02
C GLY A 49 3.37 8.54 -1.10
N SER A 50 4.64 8.27 -0.85
CA SER A 50 5.70 8.45 -1.83
C SER A 50 6.79 7.42 -1.69
N ALA A 51 7.29 6.95 -2.82
CA ALA A 51 8.46 6.09 -2.88
C ALA A 51 9.49 6.69 -3.84
N ALA A 52 10.77 6.59 -3.46
CA ALA A 52 11.91 7.00 -4.28
C ALA A 52 12.20 5.96 -5.38
N VAL A 53 11.20 5.70 -6.21
CA VAL A 53 11.25 4.82 -7.38
C VAL A 53 10.86 5.66 -8.59
N ASP A 54 11.59 5.50 -9.69
CA ASP A 54 11.25 6.08 -10.99
C ASP A 54 9.88 5.52 -11.45
N PRO A 55 8.92 6.37 -11.86
CA PRO A 55 7.61 5.90 -12.35
C PRO A 55 7.70 4.82 -13.43
N ALA A 56 8.63 4.94 -14.38
CA ALA A 56 8.81 3.97 -15.46
C ALA A 56 9.32 2.60 -14.96
N ASN A 57 9.89 2.57 -13.77
CA ASN A 57 10.43 1.36 -13.13
C ASN A 57 9.50 0.76 -12.08
N VAL A 58 8.30 1.28 -11.88
CA VAL A 58 7.31 0.64 -11.01
C VAL A 58 6.72 -0.59 -11.72
N LYS A 59 6.70 -1.72 -11.00
CA LYS A 59 6.06 -2.96 -11.43
C LYS A 59 4.64 -3.08 -10.88
N GLU A 60 4.49 -2.87 -9.57
CA GLU A 60 3.21 -3.01 -8.88
C GLU A 60 3.20 -2.21 -7.57
N VAL A 61 2.00 -1.93 -7.08
CA VAL A 61 1.75 -1.38 -5.74
C VAL A 61 1.04 -2.44 -4.92
N LEU A 62 1.52 -2.66 -3.69
CA LEU A 62 1.01 -3.66 -2.77
C LEU A 62 0.41 -2.99 -1.54
N VAL A 63 -0.60 -3.65 -0.97
CA VAL A 63 -0.93 -3.49 0.45
C VAL A 63 -0.67 -4.80 1.16
N GLU A 64 0.10 -4.74 2.23
CA GLU A 64 0.41 -5.88 3.08
C GLU A 64 0.44 -5.47 4.55
N ASN A 65 0.41 -6.44 5.47
CA ASN A 65 0.72 -6.16 6.87
C ASN A 65 2.20 -6.39 7.20
N GLU A 66 2.59 -5.98 8.40
CA GLU A 66 3.93 -6.20 8.96
C GLU A 66 4.29 -7.68 9.12
N SER A 67 3.30 -8.58 9.11
CA SER A 67 3.51 -10.05 9.10
C SER A 67 3.77 -10.62 7.70
N GLY A 68 3.77 -9.77 6.65
CA GLY A 68 3.99 -10.17 5.26
C GLY A 68 2.75 -10.75 4.56
N THR A 69 1.58 -10.67 5.18
CA THR A 69 0.30 -11.04 4.54
C THR A 69 -0.07 -9.96 3.53
N ARG A 70 -0.15 -10.34 2.26
CA ARG A 70 -0.57 -9.45 1.18
C ARG A 70 -2.08 -9.41 1.06
N PHE A 71 -2.66 -8.22 1.12
CA PHE A 71 -4.10 -8.01 0.93
C PHE A 71 -4.46 -7.70 -0.52
N VAL A 72 -3.65 -6.88 -1.21
CA VAL A 72 -3.85 -6.57 -2.64
C VAL A 72 -2.52 -6.36 -3.37
N SER A 73 -2.50 -6.73 -4.65
CA SER A 73 -1.50 -6.39 -5.67
C SER A 73 -2.20 -5.61 -6.77
N VAL A 74 -1.70 -4.42 -7.10
CA VAL A 74 -2.13 -3.67 -8.29
C VAL A 74 -0.93 -3.54 -9.23
N PRO A 75 -0.87 -4.33 -10.32
CA PRO A 75 0.19 -4.19 -11.32
C PRO A 75 0.03 -2.89 -12.09
N MET A 76 1.15 -2.28 -12.47
CA MET A 76 1.13 -1.15 -13.39
C MET A 76 0.90 -1.63 -14.82
N PRO A 77 0.10 -0.91 -15.63
CA PRO A 77 -0.04 -1.20 -17.05
C PRO A 77 1.33 -1.18 -17.73
N VAL A 78 1.53 -2.12 -18.66
CA VAL A 78 2.73 -2.20 -19.51
C VAL A 78 2.66 -1.22 -20.67
#